data_AF-X0YLN3-F1
#
_entry.id   AF-X0YLN3-F1
#
_cell.length_a   1.000
_cell.length_b   1.000
_cell.length_c   1.000
_cell.angle_alpha   90.00
_cell.angle_beta   90.00
_cell.angle_gamma   90.00
#
_symmetry.space_group_name_H-M   'P 1'
#
loop_
_entity.id
_entity.type
_entity.pdbx_description
1 polymer ?
#
loop_
_entity_poly.entity_id
_entity_poly.type
_entity_poly.pdbx_seq_one_letter_code
_entity_poly.pdbx_strand_id
1 'polypeptide(L)' 'MSILEKLQNIDRRYIYLLAWVFVLFPLLFPLGLPVPIGRESKAWKEYIENIPDDSTII' A
#
# COMPACT_ATOMS: atom_id res chain seq x y z
N MET A 1 -24.26 -25.59 -16.07
CA MET A 1 -23.64 -24.28 -16.33
C MET A 1 -22.40 -24.15 -15.48
N SER A 2 -21.25 -24.00 -16.13
CA SER A 2 -19.96 -23.77 -15.47
C SER A 2 -19.96 -22.42 -14.74
N ILE A 3 -19.20 -22.30 -13.66
CA ILE A 3 -18.98 -21.01 -12.96
C ILE A 3 -18.44 -19.96 -13.94
N LEU A 4 -17.62 -20.38 -14.91
CA LEU A 4 -17.05 -19.51 -15.93
C LEU A 4 -18.13 -18.92 -16.87
N GLU A 5 -19.10 -19.74 -17.28
CA GLU A 5 -20.21 -19.27 -18.14
C GLU A 5 -21.08 -18.24 -17.41
N LYS A 6 -21.31 -18.44 -16.10
CA LYS A 6 -22.02 -17.44 -15.29
C LYS A 6 -21.25 -16.12 -15.23
N LEU A 7 -19.93 -16.17 -15.10
CA LEU A 7 -19.08 -14.98 -15.04
C LEU A 7 -19.06 -14.20 -16.37
N GLN A 8 -19.05 -14.89 -17.51
CA GLN A 8 -19.09 -14.25 -18.83
C GLN A 8 -20.43 -13.59 -19.15
N ASN A 9 -21.51 -14.05 -18.52
CA ASN A 9 -22.86 -13.47 -18.70
C ASN A 9 -23.16 -12.33 -17.72
N ILE A 10 -22.21 -11.94 -16.86
CA ILE A 10 -22.39 -10.78 -15.98
C ILE A 10 -22.37 -9.50 -16.82
N ASP A 11 -23.35 -8.63 -16.57
CA ASP A 11 -23.38 -7.31 -17.17
C ASP A 11 -22.16 -6.49 -16.77
N ARG A 12 -21.45 -5.95 -17.77
CA ARG A 12 -20.25 -5.12 -17.60
C ARG A 12 -20.43 -3.96 -16.62
N ARG A 13 -21.63 -3.41 -16.47
CA ARG A 13 -21.93 -2.30 -15.55
C ARG A 13 -21.62 -2.66 -14.11
N TYR A 14 -21.95 -3.88 -13.67
CA TYR A 14 -21.65 -4.34 -12.32
C TYR A 14 -20.16 -4.59 -12.12
N ILE A 15 -19.46 -5.04 -13.16
CA ILE A 15 -17.99 -5.21 -13.13
C ILE A 15 -17.32 -3.85 -12.92
N TYR A 16 -17.72 -2.82 -13.68
CA TYR A 16 -17.17 -1.48 -13.51
C TYR A 16 -17.54 -0.84 -12.18
N LEU A 17 -18.76 -1.06 -11.68
CA LEU A 17 -19.17 -0.56 -10.37
C LEU A 17 -18.35 -1.22 -9.26
N LEU A 18 -18.13 -2.53 -9.33
CA LEU A 18 -17.28 -3.25 -8.37
C LEU A 18 -15.84 -2.74 -8.43
N ALA A 19 -15.27 -2.59 -9.63
CA ALA A 19 -13.93 -2.05 -9.81
C ALA A 19 -13.80 -0.64 -9.23
N TRP A 20 -14.80 0.22 -9.45
CA TRP A 20 -14.85 1.57 -8.90
C TRP A 20 -14.84 1.57 -7.37
N VAL A 21 -15.67 0.73 -6.74
CA VAL A 21 -15.70 0.56 -5.28
C VAL A 21 -14.35 0.06 -4.75
N PHE A 22 -13.74 -0.92 -5.41
CA PHE A 22 -12.44 -1.46 -5.01
C PHE A 22 -11.30 -0.45 -5.09
N VAL A 23 -11.36 0.49 -6.04
CA VAL A 23 -10.36 1.58 -6.15
C VAL A 23 -10.63 2.67 -5.12
N LEU A 24 -11.89 3.06 -4.93
CA LEU A 24 -12.25 4.13 -3.99
C LEU A 24 -12.10 3.76 -2.53
N PHE A 25 -12.36 2.51 -2.17
CA PHE A 25 -12.26 2.05 -0.80
C PHE A 25 -10.89 2.35 -0.16
N PRO A 26 -9.74 1.93 -0.73
CA PRO A 26 -8.43 2.22 -0.15
C PRO A 26 -8.03 3.70 -0.23
N LEU A 27 -8.62 4.47 -1.15
CA LEU A 27 -8.41 5.92 -1.23
C LEU A 27 -9.08 6.66 -0.07
N LEU A 28 -10.29 6.27 0.30
CA LEU A 28 -11.05 6.88 1.41
C LEU A 28 -10.67 6.29 2.76
N PHE A 29 -10.39 4.99 2.78
CA PHE A 29 -10.05 4.21 3.97
C PHE A 29 -8.69 3.54 3.75
N PRO A 30 -7.58 4.23 4.09
CA PRO A 30 -6.25 3.67 3.92
C PRO A 30 -6.16 2.33 4.66
N LEU A 31 -5.67 1.31 3.95
CA LEU A 31 -5.71 -0.09 4.38
C LEU A 31 -4.80 -0.42 5.57
N GLY A 32 -3.98 0.54 6.03
CA GLY A 32 -3.02 0.31 7.12
C GLY A 32 -2.03 -0.83 6.82
N LEU A 33 -1.77 -1.10 5.54
CA LEU A 33 -0.83 -2.17 5.16
C LEU A 33 0.55 -1.87 5.75
N PRO A 34 1.25 -2.89 6.26
CA PRO A 34 2.59 -2.70 6.79
C PRO A 34 3.50 -2.22 5.65
N VAL A 35 4.00 -1.00 5.79
CA VAL A 35 5.03 -0.47 4.89
C VAL A 35 6.38 -0.92 5.44
N PRO A 36 7.10 -1.82 4.75
CA PRO A 36 8.40 -2.25 5.23
C PRO A 36 9.36 -1.05 5.28
N ILE A 37 10.10 -0.93 6.37
CA ILE A 37 11.11 0.12 6.51
C ILE A 37 12.22 -0.17 5.49
N GLY A 38 12.48 0.81 4.62
CA GLY A 38 13.54 0.72 3.63
C GLY A 38 14.91 0.62 4.31
N ARG A 39 15.83 -0.13 3.68
CA ARG A 39 17.22 -0.27 4.15
C ARG A 39 17.87 1.09 4.39
N GLU A 40 17.67 2.03 3.47
CA GLU A 40 18.24 3.38 3.55
C GLU A 40 17.68 4.18 4.73
N SER A 41 16.37 4.06 5.01
CA SER A 41 15.75 4.71 6.17
C SER A 41 16.30 4.19 7.49
N LYS A 42 16.57 2.88 7.56
CA LYS A 42 17.19 2.25 8.74
C LYS A 42 18.65 2.70 8.91
N ALA A 43 19.42 2.66 7.82
CA ALA A 43 20.84 3.04 7.82
C ALA A 43 21.02 4.52 8.25
N TRP A 44 20.17 5.41 7.75
CA TRP A 44 20.19 6.81 8.15
C TRP A 44 19.86 7.03 9.62
N LYS A 45 18.80 6.36 10.11
CA LYS A 45 18.43 6.41 11.53
C LYS A 45 19.58 5.93 12.42
N GLU A 46 20.18 4.80 12.09
CA GLU A 46 21.30 4.21 12.82
C GLU A 46 22.54 5.11 12.77
N TYR A 47 22.81 5.78 11.64
CA TYR A 47 23.87 6.77 11.55
C TYR A 47 23.67 7.90 12.56
N ILE A 48 22.47 8.50 12.61
CA ILE A 48 22.14 9.59 13.54
C ILE A 48 22.22 9.12 15.00
N GLU A 49 21.65 7.95 15.33
CA GLU A 49 21.59 7.45 16.71
C GLU A 49 22.97 7.09 17.28
N ASN A 50 23.96 6.84 16.42
CA ASN A 50 25.33 6.52 16.83
C ASN A 50 26.28 7.73 16.83
N ILE A 51 25.77 8.95 16.60
CA ILE A 51 26.58 10.17 16.70
C ILE A 51 26.90 10.43 18.19
N PRO A 52 28.17 10.57 18.57
CA PRO A 52 28.54 10.92 19.96
C PRO A 52 27.91 12.25 20.40
N ASP A 53 27.51 12.34 21.67
CA ASP A 53 26.79 13.51 22.21
C ASP A 53 27.54 14.84 22.07
N ASP A 54 28.88 14.79 21.95
CA ASP A 54 29.77 15.96 21.83
C ASP A 54 30.14 16.30 20.37
N SER A 55 29.45 15.72 19.39
CA SER A 55 29.75 15.90 17.97
C SER A 55 29.14 17.19 17.42
N THR A 56 29.95 18.01 16.73
CA THR A 56 29.43 19.12 15.92
C THR A 56 29.07 18.62 14.54
N ILE A 57 27.78 18.69 14.18
CA ILE A 57 27.30 18.41 12.82
C ILE A 57 27.52 19.68 11.98
N ILE A 58 28.37 19.62 10.95
CA ILE A 58 28.72 20.74 10.06
C ILE A 58 28.04 20.57 8.70
#